data_AF-A0A6B8QN99-F1
#
_entry.id   AF-A0A6B8QN99-F1
#
_cell.length_a   1.000
_cell.length_b   1.000
_cell.length_c   1.000
_cell.angle_alpha   90.00
_cell.angle_beta   90.00
_cell.angle_gamma   90.00
#
_symmetry.space_group_name_H-M   'P 1'
#
loop_
_entity.id
_entity.type
_entity.pdbx_description
1 polymer ?
#
loop_
_entity_poly.entity_id
_entity_poly.type
_entity_poly.pdbx_seq_one_letter_code
_entity_poly.pdbx_strand_id
1 'polypeptide(L)'
;MNKFLLWRRVFPFLGYSFLFVTPSVFAIDYDVNGTNVSLYGYAKLDVMYDIGDVKTGNSSGMGDSVNFSKIAVDGQPSTSGQSNLHANESRLGIRTTTPTEKGDLITNIEGDFFFGNLRLRQAYGSWNGITAGQTWSNFHTFISTTPTLDFTGPAGRDAFLRQAQLRYSVGNFHVAIEDPSGAMSGNSFDGGYDAVTGGRSIAGTDVDRKDGLPDITLRYESLAGALRWASAAMIREVAFDDGAAKDSKIGGELLSRLITLLRQIRRCVVK
;
A
#
# COMPACT_ATOMS: atom_id res chain seq x y z
N MET A 1 54.89 -11.56 1.14
CA MET A 1 53.74 -12.49 1.21
C MET A 1 52.47 -11.66 1.25
N ASN A 2 51.83 -11.50 0.08
CA ASN A 2 50.57 -10.76 -0.08
C ASN A 2 49.43 -11.57 0.54
N LYS A 3 48.72 -11.00 1.51
CA LYS A 3 47.36 -11.48 1.87
C LYS A 3 46.36 -10.52 1.25
N PHE A 4 45.73 -11.00 0.19
CA PHE A 4 44.62 -10.38 -0.53
C PHE A 4 43.48 -10.04 0.43
N LEU A 5 43.04 -8.77 0.43
CA LEU A 5 41.75 -8.35 0.95
C LEU A 5 40.66 -8.97 0.06
N LEU A 6 39.91 -9.94 0.57
CA LEU A 6 38.69 -10.43 -0.08
C LEU A 6 37.58 -9.39 0.14
N TRP A 7 37.40 -8.50 -0.83
CA TRP A 7 36.15 -7.76 -0.98
C TRP A 7 35.07 -8.75 -1.45
N ARG A 8 34.34 -9.34 -0.50
CA ARG A 8 33.08 -10.03 -0.82
C ARG A 8 32.08 -8.95 -1.28
N ARG A 9 31.85 -8.88 -2.59
CA ARG A 9 30.71 -8.16 -3.15
C ARG A 9 29.44 -8.88 -2.68
N VAL A 10 28.78 -8.34 -1.66
CA VAL A 10 27.42 -8.73 -1.30
C VAL A 10 26.51 -8.16 -2.39
N PHE A 11 26.15 -9.00 -3.36
CA PHE A 11 25.00 -8.73 -4.22
C PHE A 11 23.80 -9.39 -3.54
N PRO A 12 22.87 -8.63 -2.92
CA PRO A 12 21.62 -9.20 -2.45
C PRO A 12 20.74 -9.49 -3.66
N PHE A 13 20.90 -10.67 -4.27
CA PHE A 13 19.90 -11.19 -5.21
C PHE A 13 18.74 -11.74 -4.38
N LEU A 14 17.79 -10.85 -4.11
CA LEU A 14 16.61 -11.14 -3.29
C LEU A 14 15.53 -11.82 -4.16
N GLY A 15 15.64 -13.14 -4.34
CA GLY A 15 14.55 -13.98 -4.85
C GLY A 15 14.23 -13.87 -6.34
N TYR A 16 13.69 -14.95 -6.90
CA TYR A 16 12.95 -14.90 -8.17
C TYR A 16 11.49 -15.22 -7.87
N SER A 17 10.58 -14.32 -8.25
CA SER A 17 9.14 -14.56 -8.21
C SER A 17 8.67 -14.91 -9.63
N PHE A 18 8.05 -16.08 -9.79
CA PHE A 18 7.41 -16.46 -11.04
C PHE A 18 5.91 -16.28 -10.91
N LEU A 19 5.33 -15.47 -11.79
CA LEU A 19 3.90 -15.19 -11.80
C LEU A 19 3.22 -15.98 -12.92
N PHE A 20 2.27 -16.83 -12.56
CA PHE A 20 1.30 -17.39 -13.49
C PHE A 20 -0.05 -16.71 -13.23
N VAL A 21 -0.30 -15.58 -13.91
CA VAL A 21 -1.65 -14.99 -13.95
C VAL A 21 -2.40 -15.63 -15.11
N THR A 22 -3.50 -16.30 -14.81
CA THR A 22 -4.53 -16.51 -15.81
C THR A 22 -5.17 -15.14 -16.09
N PRO A 23 -5.18 -14.62 -17.33
CA PRO A 23 -5.95 -13.44 -17.68
C PRO A 23 -7.44 -13.82 -17.66
N SER A 24 -8.05 -13.86 -16.48
CA SER A 24 -9.49 -13.98 -16.32
C SER A 24 -10.03 -12.65 -15.83
N VAL A 25 -9.97 -11.64 -16.72
CA VAL A 25 -10.79 -10.43 -16.61
C VAL A 25 -12.12 -10.75 -17.27
N PHE A 26 -13.02 -11.39 -16.52
CA PHE A 26 -14.44 -11.30 -16.84
C PHE A 26 -15.01 -10.25 -15.89
N ALA A 27 -14.96 -8.99 -16.32
CA ALA A 27 -15.92 -8.04 -15.79
C ALA A 27 -17.28 -8.41 -16.38
N ILE A 28 -18.24 -8.77 -15.53
CA ILE A 28 -19.63 -8.96 -15.97
C ILE A 28 -20.34 -7.65 -15.69
N ASP A 29 -20.73 -6.97 -16.76
CA ASP A 29 -21.47 -5.71 -16.69
C ASP A 29 -22.96 -5.99 -16.93
N TYR A 30 -23.80 -5.38 -16.09
CA TYR A 30 -25.25 -5.48 -16.18
C TYR A 30 -25.88 -4.09 -16.00
N ASP A 31 -26.89 -3.75 -16.79
CA ASP A 31 -27.66 -2.53 -16.58
C ASP A 31 -28.87 -2.81 -15.68
N VAL A 32 -29.00 -2.04 -14.60
CA VAL A 32 -30.14 -2.08 -13.69
C VAL A 32 -30.72 -0.68 -13.60
N ASN A 33 -31.83 -0.44 -14.31
CA ASN A 33 -32.54 0.85 -14.35
C ASN A 33 -31.62 2.03 -14.69
N GLY A 34 -30.74 1.88 -15.69
CA GLY A 34 -29.78 2.91 -16.09
C GLY A 34 -28.57 3.05 -15.17
N THR A 35 -28.41 2.17 -14.19
CA THR A 35 -27.17 2.00 -13.42
C THR A 35 -26.39 0.83 -13.98
N ASN A 36 -25.17 1.09 -14.44
CA ASN A 36 -24.25 0.02 -14.82
C ASN A 36 -23.65 -0.60 -13.57
N VAL A 37 -23.77 -1.92 -13.43
CA VAL A 37 -23.21 -2.72 -12.33
C VAL A 37 -22.17 -3.66 -12.91
N SER A 38 -20.92 -3.51 -12.48
CA SER A 38 -19.78 -4.34 -12.88
C SER A 38 -19.35 -5.24 -11.73
N LEU A 39 -19.44 -6.55 -11.92
CA LEU A 39 -18.72 -7.53 -11.08
C LEU A 39 -17.33 -7.73 -11.69
N TYR A 40 -16.28 -7.46 -10.94
CA TYR A 40 -14.89 -7.55 -11.40
C TYR A 40 -14.00 -8.29 -10.41
N GLY A 41 -12.80 -8.67 -10.82
CA GLY A 41 -11.87 -9.40 -9.97
C GLY A 41 -10.85 -10.18 -10.75
N TYR A 42 -10.12 -11.05 -10.05
CA TYR A 42 -9.23 -12.04 -10.64
C TYR A 42 -8.90 -13.14 -9.63
N ALA A 43 -8.59 -14.34 -10.14
CA ALA A 43 -7.88 -15.36 -9.38
C ALA A 43 -6.37 -15.20 -9.63
N LYS A 44 -5.55 -15.31 -8.59
CA LYS A 44 -4.09 -15.21 -8.68
C LYS A 44 -3.45 -16.36 -7.91
N LEU A 45 -2.51 -17.06 -8.53
CA LEU A 45 -1.61 -17.99 -7.87
C LEU A 45 -0.22 -17.35 -7.83
N ASP A 46 0.31 -17.19 -6.62
CA ASP A 46 1.67 -16.73 -6.39
C ASP A 46 2.56 -17.93 -6.06
N VAL A 47 3.72 -18.00 -6.72
CA VAL A 47 4.74 -19.02 -6.51
C VAL A 47 6.05 -18.31 -6.19
N MET A 48 6.55 -18.54 -4.98
CA MET A 48 7.72 -17.90 -4.42
C MET A 48 8.80 -18.94 -4.13
N TYR A 49 10.04 -18.62 -4.47
CA TYR A 49 11.21 -19.42 -4.15
C TYR A 49 12.33 -18.55 -3.58
N ASP A 50 12.71 -18.82 -2.33
CA ASP A 50 13.68 -18.04 -1.59
C ASP A 50 15.09 -18.58 -1.81
N ILE A 51 15.90 -17.86 -2.60
CA ILE A 51 17.32 -18.19 -2.82
C ILE A 51 18.27 -17.44 -1.87
N GLY A 52 17.76 -16.46 -1.12
CA GLY A 52 18.53 -15.60 -0.23
C GLY A 52 18.57 -16.10 1.22
N ASP A 53 19.31 -15.37 2.04
CA ASP A 53 19.47 -15.66 3.46
C ASP A 53 18.20 -15.27 4.26
N VAL A 54 17.32 -16.24 4.51
CA VAL A 54 16.16 -16.10 5.40
C VAL A 54 16.58 -16.49 6.81
N LYS A 55 16.18 -15.74 7.84
CA LYS A 55 16.45 -16.09 9.25
C LYS A 55 15.99 -17.53 9.56
N THR A 56 16.83 -18.31 10.24
CA THR A 56 16.48 -19.67 10.69
C THR A 56 15.18 -19.66 11.52
N GLY A 57 14.38 -20.73 11.40
CA GLY A 57 13.08 -20.87 12.08
C GLY A 57 11.88 -20.45 11.23
N ASN A 58 12.11 -19.94 10.01
CA ASN A 58 11.03 -19.61 9.06
C ASN A 58 10.89 -20.72 8.01
N SER A 59 10.07 -21.73 8.30
CA SER A 59 9.81 -22.87 7.39
C SER A 59 9.12 -22.46 6.09
N SER A 60 8.26 -21.43 6.12
CA SER A 60 7.63 -20.82 4.93
C SER A 60 8.52 -19.79 4.23
N GLY A 61 9.82 -19.74 4.56
CA GLY A 61 10.74 -18.74 4.04
C GLY A 61 10.29 -17.32 4.34
N MET A 62 10.25 -16.46 3.31
CA MET A 62 9.84 -15.07 3.42
C MET A 62 8.35 -14.91 3.80
N GLY A 63 7.51 -15.92 3.53
CA GLY A 63 6.06 -15.90 3.73
C GLY A 63 5.30 -15.57 2.44
N ASP A 64 4.06 -15.10 2.54
CA ASP A 64 3.15 -14.84 1.41
C ASP A 64 3.45 -13.52 0.65
N SER A 65 4.53 -12.86 1.04
CA SER A 65 5.10 -11.66 0.42
C SER A 65 6.50 -11.44 0.98
N VAL A 66 7.26 -10.52 0.39
CA VAL A 66 8.55 -10.12 0.93
C VAL A 66 8.35 -9.49 2.31
N ASN A 67 8.94 -10.13 3.31
CA ASN A 67 8.93 -9.70 4.70
C ASN A 67 10.36 -9.32 5.09
N PHE A 68 10.64 -8.02 5.04
CA PHE A 68 12.00 -7.51 5.31
C PHE A 68 12.52 -7.91 6.71
N SER A 69 11.64 -8.12 7.69
CA SER A 69 12.02 -8.55 9.04
C SER A 69 12.56 -9.98 9.10
N LYS A 70 12.30 -10.82 8.09
CA LYS A 70 12.81 -12.19 7.98
C LYS A 70 14.12 -12.31 7.22
N ILE A 71 14.62 -11.22 6.62
CA ILE A 71 15.94 -11.21 5.98
C ILE A 71 17.01 -11.34 7.06
N ALA A 72 17.88 -12.34 6.95
CA ALA A 72 19.02 -12.46 7.85
C ALA A 72 20.05 -11.37 7.52
N VAL A 73 20.64 -10.80 8.56
CA VAL A 73 21.74 -9.82 8.46
C VAL A 73 23.03 -10.45 8.93
N ASP A 74 24.18 -9.81 8.67
CA ASP A 74 25.50 -10.35 8.96
C ASP A 74 25.61 -10.91 10.39
N GLY A 75 26.11 -12.15 10.48
CA GLY A 75 26.27 -12.88 11.75
C GLY A 75 25.02 -13.59 12.26
N GLN A 76 23.87 -13.47 11.58
CA GLN A 76 22.67 -14.23 11.92
C GLN A 76 22.64 -15.60 11.22
N PRO A 77 22.19 -16.67 11.91
CA PRO A 77 21.89 -17.94 11.26
C PRO A 77 20.82 -17.76 10.16
N SER A 78 21.11 -18.29 8.97
CA SER A 78 20.21 -18.24 7.81
C SER A 78 19.94 -19.61 7.21
N THR A 79 18.84 -19.70 6.48
CA THR A 79 18.44 -20.83 5.63
C THR A 79 17.96 -20.31 4.28
N SER A 80 18.08 -21.12 3.23
CA SER A 80 17.60 -20.81 1.88
C SER A 80 16.93 -22.03 1.24
N GLY A 81 16.30 -21.84 0.08
CA GLY A 81 15.66 -22.89 -0.70
C GLY A 81 14.21 -23.20 -0.31
N GLN A 82 13.53 -22.28 0.38
CA GLN A 82 12.13 -22.43 0.75
C GLN A 82 11.20 -22.08 -0.43
N SER A 83 10.16 -22.88 -0.62
CA SER A 83 9.08 -22.60 -1.58
C SER A 83 7.81 -22.21 -0.83
N ASN A 84 7.10 -21.19 -1.33
CA ASN A 84 5.76 -20.83 -0.85
C ASN A 84 4.82 -20.63 -2.05
N LEU A 85 3.60 -21.17 -1.92
CA LEU A 85 2.55 -21.04 -2.92
C LEU A 85 1.24 -20.65 -2.23
N HIS A 86 0.55 -19.63 -2.73
CA HIS A 86 -0.75 -19.21 -2.20
C HIS A 86 -1.61 -18.52 -3.26
N ALA A 87 -2.91 -18.42 -2.97
CA ALA A 87 -3.88 -17.69 -3.81
C ALA A 87 -4.48 -16.45 -3.11
N ASN A 88 -3.86 -16.04 -2.00
CA ASN A 88 -4.40 -15.07 -1.05
C ASN A 88 -4.68 -13.68 -1.66
N GLU A 89 -3.99 -13.29 -2.73
CA GLU A 89 -4.24 -12.02 -3.43
C GLU A 89 -5.44 -12.01 -4.37
N SER A 90 -6.11 -13.16 -4.57
CA SER A 90 -7.31 -13.25 -5.39
C SER A 90 -8.35 -12.21 -4.95
N ARG A 91 -9.00 -11.57 -5.92
CA ARG A 91 -9.77 -10.34 -5.71
C ARG A 91 -11.16 -10.47 -6.30
N LEU A 92 -12.12 -9.88 -5.60
CA LEU A 92 -13.46 -9.63 -6.11
C LEU A 92 -13.85 -8.18 -5.80
N GLY A 93 -14.67 -7.60 -6.66
CA GLY A 93 -15.28 -6.31 -6.42
C GLY A 93 -16.54 -6.10 -7.22
N ILE A 94 -17.39 -5.23 -6.70
CA ILE A 94 -18.61 -4.75 -7.35
C ILE A 94 -18.46 -3.24 -7.49
N ARG A 95 -18.67 -2.74 -8.69
CA ARG A 95 -18.72 -1.30 -8.98
C ARG A 95 -20.07 -0.96 -9.58
N THR A 96 -20.64 0.17 -9.17
CA THR A 96 -21.78 0.76 -9.86
C THR A 96 -21.40 2.09 -10.47
N THR A 97 -21.99 2.41 -11.61
CA THR A 97 -21.90 3.72 -12.27
C THR A 97 -23.32 4.14 -12.66
N THR A 98 -23.84 5.14 -11.97
CA THR A 98 -25.18 5.71 -12.22
C THR A 98 -25.02 7.10 -12.81
N PRO A 99 -25.41 7.34 -14.07
CA PRO A 99 -25.40 8.68 -14.65
C PRO A 99 -26.29 9.65 -13.86
N THR A 100 -25.81 10.86 -13.59
CA THR A 100 -26.60 11.94 -12.97
C THR A 100 -26.35 13.25 -13.72
N GLU A 101 -27.19 14.27 -13.48
CA GLU A 101 -27.02 15.61 -14.07
C GLU A 101 -25.66 16.27 -13.74
N LYS A 102 -25.02 15.87 -12.64
CA LYS A 102 -23.72 16.42 -12.17
C LYS A 102 -22.54 15.48 -12.42
N GLY A 103 -22.70 14.55 -13.36
CA GLY A 103 -21.73 13.49 -13.67
C GLY A 103 -22.06 12.17 -12.97
N ASP A 104 -21.25 11.15 -13.20
CA ASP A 104 -21.54 9.81 -12.72
C ASP A 104 -21.41 9.70 -11.19
N LEU A 105 -22.41 9.07 -10.56
CA LEU A 105 -22.31 8.55 -9.21
C LEU A 105 -21.68 7.15 -9.30
N ILE A 106 -20.47 7.02 -8.77
CA ILE A 106 -19.75 5.74 -8.72
C ILE A 106 -19.81 5.20 -7.30
N THR A 107 -20.10 3.90 -7.14
CA THR A 107 -19.87 3.19 -5.88
C THR A 107 -18.97 1.98 -6.12
N ASN A 108 -18.16 1.61 -5.13
CA ASN A 108 -17.22 0.51 -5.27
C ASN A 108 -17.04 -0.23 -3.96
N ILE A 109 -17.24 -1.55 -3.97
CA ILE A 109 -16.91 -2.46 -2.87
C ILE A 109 -15.92 -3.49 -3.41
N GLU A 110 -14.75 -3.63 -2.79
CA GLU A 110 -13.66 -4.51 -3.22
C GLU A 110 -13.05 -5.25 -2.03
N GLY A 111 -12.75 -6.53 -2.19
CA GLY A 111 -12.05 -7.35 -1.20
C GLY A 111 -11.01 -8.29 -1.79
N ASP A 112 -10.10 -8.78 -0.95
CA ASP A 112 -9.18 -9.89 -1.26
C ASP A 112 -9.06 -10.84 -0.06
N PHE A 113 -8.34 -11.95 -0.24
CA PHE A 113 -8.15 -12.99 0.77
C PHE A 113 -6.76 -12.93 1.44
N PHE A 114 -6.06 -11.80 1.32
CA PHE A 114 -4.70 -11.68 1.82
C PHE A 114 -4.77 -11.63 3.34
N PHE A 115 -4.24 -12.66 4.02
CA PHE A 115 -4.45 -13.03 5.44
C PHE A 115 -5.56 -14.05 5.75
N GLY A 116 -5.98 -14.85 4.75
CA GLY A 116 -6.77 -16.07 4.95
C GLY A 116 -8.28 -15.88 5.09
N ASN A 117 -8.76 -14.64 5.25
CA ASN A 117 -10.18 -14.29 5.24
C ASN A 117 -10.45 -13.24 4.17
N LEU A 118 -11.69 -13.18 3.67
CA LEU A 118 -12.12 -12.06 2.82
C LEU A 118 -12.10 -10.78 3.65
N ARG A 119 -11.24 -9.84 3.27
CA ARG A 119 -11.11 -8.54 3.93
C ARG A 119 -11.49 -7.40 3.00
N LEU A 120 -11.97 -6.32 3.59
CA LEU A 120 -12.30 -5.11 2.86
C LEU A 120 -11.03 -4.41 2.37
N ARG A 121 -11.00 -4.07 1.08
CA ARG A 121 -9.99 -3.19 0.48
C ARG A 121 -10.58 -1.81 0.26
N GLN A 122 -11.66 -1.72 -0.50
CA GLN A 122 -12.30 -0.46 -0.87
C GLN A 122 -13.80 -0.54 -0.62
N ALA A 123 -14.37 0.50 -0.02
CA ALA A 123 -15.81 0.71 0.10
C ALA A 123 -16.05 2.22 0.04
N TYR A 124 -16.35 2.76 -1.14
CA TYR A 124 -16.51 4.21 -1.30
C TYR A 124 -17.57 4.56 -2.34
N GLY A 125 -18.08 5.78 -2.23
CA GLY A 125 -18.84 6.46 -3.27
C GLY A 125 -18.09 7.69 -3.77
N SER A 126 -18.21 8.02 -5.06
CA SER A 126 -17.69 9.26 -5.61
C SER A 126 -18.68 9.92 -6.57
N TRP A 127 -18.89 11.22 -6.41
CA TRP A 127 -19.83 12.00 -7.20
C TRP A 127 -19.44 13.49 -7.17
N ASN A 128 -19.42 14.12 -8.35
CA ASN A 128 -19.19 15.56 -8.50
C ASN A 128 -17.97 16.10 -7.69
N GLY A 129 -16.83 15.42 -7.80
CA GLY A 129 -15.58 15.77 -7.11
C GLY A 129 -15.50 15.31 -5.65
N ILE A 130 -16.59 14.89 -5.02
CA ILE A 130 -16.60 14.34 -3.67
C ILE A 130 -16.32 12.83 -3.73
N THR A 131 -15.50 12.32 -2.82
CA THR A 131 -15.30 10.89 -2.56
C THR A 131 -15.46 10.64 -1.07
N ALA A 132 -16.27 9.67 -0.66
CA ALA A 132 -16.49 9.33 0.73
C ALA A 132 -16.43 7.81 0.95
N GLY A 133 -15.73 7.37 1.99
CA GLY A 133 -15.57 5.96 2.35
C GLY A 133 -14.10 5.51 2.38
N GLN A 134 -13.87 4.21 2.37
CA GLN A 134 -12.53 3.62 2.39
C GLN A 134 -11.97 3.47 0.98
N THR A 135 -10.91 4.23 0.68
CA THR A 135 -10.12 4.10 -0.55
C THR A 135 -8.68 4.52 -0.28
N TRP A 136 -7.85 4.54 -1.31
CA TRP A 136 -6.45 4.99 -1.23
C TRP A 136 -6.33 6.35 -0.55
N SER A 137 -5.42 6.46 0.44
CA SER A 137 -5.10 7.75 1.05
C SER A 137 -4.78 8.78 -0.03
N ASN A 138 -5.27 10.00 0.16
CA ASN A 138 -4.99 11.16 -0.65
C ASN A 138 -3.52 11.62 -0.52
N PHE A 139 -2.80 11.21 0.54
CA PHE A 139 -1.35 11.40 0.63
C PHE A 139 -0.57 10.46 -0.30
N HIS A 140 -1.22 9.46 -0.90
CA HIS A 140 -0.64 8.57 -1.91
C HIS A 140 -0.81 9.10 -3.35
N THR A 141 0.19 8.83 -4.21
CA THR A 141 0.09 9.01 -5.65
C THR A 141 0.58 7.79 -6.43
N PHE A 142 -0.11 7.47 -7.53
CA PHE A 142 0.32 6.44 -8.48
C PHE A 142 1.40 6.94 -9.46
N ILE A 143 1.72 8.25 -9.45
CA ILE A 143 2.80 8.80 -10.26
C ILE A 143 4.12 8.23 -9.77
N SER A 144 4.90 7.65 -10.68
CA SER A 144 6.16 6.95 -10.38
C SER A 144 6.00 5.65 -9.59
N THR A 145 4.79 5.10 -9.45
CA THR A 145 4.61 3.78 -8.83
C THR A 145 4.97 2.68 -9.83
N THR A 146 5.98 1.88 -9.49
CA THR A 146 6.35 0.70 -10.28
C THR A 146 5.45 -0.48 -9.91
N PRO A 147 4.80 -1.13 -10.87
CA PRO A 147 4.05 -2.35 -10.59
C PRO A 147 5.02 -3.44 -10.13
N THR A 148 4.73 -4.04 -8.98
CA THR A 148 5.49 -5.16 -8.42
C THR A 148 4.65 -6.42 -8.37
N LEU A 149 5.31 -7.57 -8.52
CA LEU A 149 4.67 -8.87 -8.31
C LEU A 149 4.44 -9.14 -6.83
N ASP A 150 5.39 -8.70 -6.00
CA ASP A 150 5.31 -8.78 -4.55
C ASP A 150 4.23 -7.84 -4.00
N PHE A 151 3.35 -8.40 -3.15
CA PHE A 151 2.23 -7.69 -2.53
C PHE A 151 2.70 -6.50 -1.68
N THR A 152 3.71 -6.73 -0.84
CA THR A 152 4.31 -5.71 0.04
C THR A 152 5.03 -4.64 -0.77
N GLY A 153 5.70 -5.07 -1.85
CA GLY A 153 6.55 -4.33 -2.78
C GLY A 153 7.66 -3.54 -2.11
N PRO A 154 8.26 -2.54 -2.79
CA PRO A 154 9.54 -2.00 -2.36
C PRO A 154 9.42 -1.23 -1.04
N ALA A 155 10.49 -1.29 -0.26
CA ALA A 155 10.65 -0.40 0.88
C ALA A 155 10.66 1.07 0.42
N GLY A 156 10.15 1.98 1.26
CA GLY A 156 10.07 3.41 0.95
C GLY A 156 8.91 3.80 0.03
N ARG A 157 7.89 2.94 -0.11
CA ARG A 157 6.58 3.39 -0.62
C ARG A 157 6.02 4.46 0.33
N ASP A 158 5.31 5.41 -0.26
CA ASP A 158 4.54 6.44 0.43
C ASP A 158 3.31 5.81 1.08
N ALA A 159 2.26 6.59 1.35
CA ALA A 159 1.06 6.14 2.06
C ALA A 159 0.19 5.12 1.29
N PHE A 160 0.76 3.97 0.92
CA PHE A 160 0.14 2.87 0.18
C PHE A 160 -0.81 2.07 1.07
N LEU A 161 -1.82 2.76 1.56
CA LEU A 161 -2.87 2.22 2.40
C LEU A 161 -4.22 2.69 1.91
N ARG A 162 -5.25 2.04 2.44
CA ARG A 162 -6.62 2.46 2.24
C ARG A 162 -7.23 2.73 3.60
N GLN A 163 -7.89 3.86 3.73
CA GLN A 163 -8.53 4.28 4.96
C GLN A 163 -9.80 5.08 4.65
N ALA A 164 -10.67 5.14 5.65
CA ALA A 164 -11.86 5.96 5.57
C ALA A 164 -11.46 7.43 5.37
N GLN A 165 -12.10 8.09 4.42
CA GLN A 165 -11.83 9.49 4.12
C GLN A 165 -13.06 10.20 3.55
N LEU A 166 -13.06 11.52 3.67
CA LEU A 166 -13.87 12.41 2.84
C LEU A 166 -12.91 13.30 2.05
N ARG A 167 -12.94 13.16 0.73
CA ARG A 167 -12.06 13.87 -0.20
C ARG A 167 -12.86 14.74 -1.17
N TYR A 168 -12.39 15.95 -1.41
CA TYR A 168 -12.88 16.81 -2.48
C TYR A 168 -11.77 17.04 -3.52
N SER A 169 -12.13 16.88 -4.80
CA SER A 169 -11.23 16.98 -5.94
C SER A 169 -11.73 18.04 -6.92
N VAL A 170 -10.86 18.97 -7.28
CA VAL A 170 -11.14 20.03 -8.26
C VAL A 170 -9.93 20.27 -9.15
N GLY A 171 -10.08 20.00 -10.44
CA GLY A 171 -8.97 20.01 -11.39
C GLY A 171 -7.85 19.07 -10.92
N ASN A 172 -6.67 19.64 -10.68
CA ASN A 172 -5.47 18.92 -10.25
C ASN A 172 -5.31 18.85 -8.72
N PHE A 173 -6.19 19.49 -7.96
CA PHE A 173 -6.12 19.55 -6.50
C PHE A 173 -7.07 18.56 -5.85
N HIS A 174 -6.59 17.94 -4.77
CA HIS A 174 -7.34 17.00 -3.97
C HIS A 174 -7.08 17.27 -2.49
N VAL A 175 -8.13 17.54 -1.71
CA VAL A 175 -8.02 17.72 -0.26
C VAL A 175 -8.87 16.66 0.43
N ALA A 176 -8.37 16.07 1.50
CA ALA A 176 -9.13 15.08 2.26
C ALA A 176 -8.96 15.25 3.77
N ILE A 177 -10.02 14.89 4.49
CA ILE A 177 -9.93 14.47 5.89
C ILE A 177 -9.91 12.94 5.91
N GLU A 178 -8.96 12.36 6.62
CA GLU A 178 -8.73 10.91 6.65
C GLU A 178 -8.73 10.38 8.07
N ASP A 179 -9.12 9.12 8.21
CA ASP A 179 -9.06 8.39 9.46
C ASP A 179 -7.61 8.37 10.01
N PRO A 180 -7.37 8.93 11.21
CA PRO A 180 -6.03 9.02 11.79
C PRO A 180 -5.48 7.66 12.24
N SER A 181 -6.34 6.64 12.35
CA SER A 181 -5.99 5.30 12.83
C SER A 181 -5.45 4.36 11.74
N GLY A 182 -5.59 4.69 10.45
CA GLY A 182 -5.16 3.83 9.34
C GLY A 182 -3.63 3.70 9.24
N ALA A 183 -3.10 2.62 8.67
CA ALA A 183 -1.69 2.13 8.70
C ALA A 183 -0.50 3.13 8.65
N MET A 184 -0.68 4.38 8.19
CA MET A 184 0.29 5.48 8.38
C MET A 184 0.38 5.90 9.85
N SER A 185 -0.62 5.56 10.66
CA SER A 185 -0.67 5.60 12.12
C SER A 185 0.47 4.82 12.74
N GLY A 186 1.04 3.90 11.96
CA GLY A 186 2.06 2.96 12.36
C GLY A 186 1.52 2.00 13.40
N ASN A 187 1.94 0.75 13.31
CA ASN A 187 2.20 -0.03 14.52
C ASN A 187 3.37 0.60 15.31
N SER A 188 3.68 1.89 15.13
CA SER A 188 4.79 2.64 15.73
C SER A 188 4.43 3.19 17.10
N PHE A 189 3.17 3.03 17.54
CA PHE A 189 2.82 3.00 18.97
C PHE A 189 2.96 1.59 19.58
N ASP A 190 3.41 0.58 18.84
CA ASP A 190 3.91 -0.71 19.41
C ASP A 190 5.35 -0.55 19.97
N GLY A 191 5.59 0.61 20.55
CA GLY A 191 6.84 1.04 21.16
C GLY A 191 6.58 1.72 22.49
N GLY A 192 5.54 1.30 23.22
CA GLY A 192 5.39 1.61 24.63
C GLY A 192 6.69 1.26 25.34
N TYR A 193 7.47 2.30 25.66
CA TYR A 193 8.55 2.18 26.60
C TYR A 193 7.87 2.20 27.97
N ASP A 194 7.80 1.04 28.61
CA ASP A 194 7.34 0.96 29.98
C ASP A 194 8.41 1.59 30.89
N ALA A 195 8.17 2.83 31.32
CA ALA A 195 9.08 3.57 32.19
C ALA A 195 9.18 2.97 33.61
N VAL A 196 8.28 2.05 33.98
CA VAL A 196 8.27 1.37 35.29
C VAL A 196 9.10 0.08 35.23
N THR A 197 9.06 -0.64 34.11
CA THR A 197 9.70 -1.96 33.97
C THR A 197 10.93 -1.97 33.04
N GLY A 198 11.22 -0.87 32.33
CA GLY A 198 12.39 -0.72 31.46
C GLY A 198 12.41 -1.62 30.22
N GLY A 199 11.24 -2.09 29.77
CA GLY A 199 11.07 -3.08 28.71
C GLY A 199 10.16 -2.62 27.56
N ARG A 200 10.26 -3.34 26.44
CA ARG A 200 9.46 -3.14 25.22
C ARG A 200 8.04 -3.71 25.44
N SER A 201 7.01 -2.87 25.42
CA SER A 201 5.62 -3.33 25.50
C SER A 201 5.30 -4.32 24.37
N ILE A 202 4.56 -5.37 24.74
CA ILE A 202 4.15 -6.47 23.87
C ILE A 202 2.98 -6.01 23.01
N ALA A 203 3.05 -6.34 21.71
CA ALA A 203 1.97 -6.23 20.75
C ALA A 203 0.58 -6.47 21.35
N GLY A 204 -0.32 -5.50 21.21
CA GLY A 204 -1.75 -5.69 21.43
C GLY A 204 -2.46 -4.75 22.40
N THR A 205 -1.87 -3.62 22.80
CA THR A 205 -2.59 -2.67 23.66
C THR A 205 -2.41 -1.22 23.21
N ASP A 206 -3.32 -0.78 22.33
CA ASP A 206 -3.58 0.63 21.96
C ASP A 206 -4.12 1.48 23.15
N VAL A 207 -3.81 1.16 24.41
CA VAL A 207 -4.60 1.65 25.57
C VAL A 207 -4.51 3.16 25.73
N ASP A 208 -3.41 3.75 25.27
CA ASP A 208 -3.12 5.16 25.55
C ASP A 208 -3.09 6.00 24.27
N ARG A 209 -3.26 5.42 23.07
CA ARG A 209 -3.29 6.21 21.83
C ARG A 209 -4.60 6.99 21.77
N LYS A 210 -4.50 8.30 21.49
CA LYS A 210 -5.66 9.16 21.31
C LYS A 210 -5.67 9.78 19.92
N ASP A 211 -6.71 9.46 19.16
CA ASP A 211 -6.98 10.05 17.85
C ASP A 211 -8.01 11.18 18.02
N GLY A 212 -7.53 12.38 18.38
CA GLY A 212 -8.38 13.55 18.68
C GLY A 212 -8.90 14.30 17.45
N LEU A 213 -8.15 14.25 16.35
CA LEU A 213 -8.44 14.94 15.10
C LEU A 213 -8.20 14.01 13.90
N PRO A 214 -8.95 14.18 12.80
CA PRO A 214 -8.63 13.50 11.55
C PRO A 214 -7.35 14.04 10.94
N ASP A 215 -6.72 13.24 10.08
CA ASP A 215 -5.60 13.71 9.26
C ASP A 215 -6.11 14.63 8.15
N ILE A 216 -5.41 15.72 7.90
CA ILE A 216 -5.69 16.60 6.77
C ILE A 216 -4.62 16.36 5.72
N THR A 217 -5.04 16.05 4.50
CA THR A 217 -4.11 15.82 3.38
C THR A 217 -4.46 16.71 2.20
N LEU A 218 -3.43 17.18 1.51
CA LEU A 218 -3.52 17.93 0.26
C LEU A 218 -2.65 17.24 -0.77
N ARG A 219 -3.15 17.03 -1.99
CA ARG A 219 -2.40 16.51 -3.12
C ARG A 219 -2.63 17.34 -4.36
N TYR A 220 -1.56 17.59 -5.10
CA TYR A 220 -1.56 18.19 -6.42
C TYR A 220 -0.86 17.26 -7.42
N GLU A 221 -1.51 16.94 -8.52
CA GLU A 221 -0.92 16.16 -9.62
C GLU A 221 -0.96 16.92 -10.93
N SER A 222 0.12 16.89 -11.72
CA SER A 222 0.16 17.61 -12.99
C SER A 222 1.01 16.91 -14.04
N LEU A 223 0.76 17.30 -15.30
CA LEU A 223 1.40 16.83 -16.51
C LEU A 223 1.82 18.04 -17.35
N ALA A 224 3.11 18.13 -17.68
CA ALA A 224 3.63 19.11 -18.65
C ALA A 224 4.55 18.41 -19.66
N GLY A 225 4.06 18.28 -20.90
CA GLY A 225 4.77 17.56 -21.95
C GLY A 225 4.99 16.09 -21.57
N ALA A 226 6.25 15.67 -21.45
CA ALA A 226 6.61 14.31 -21.03
C ALA A 226 6.71 14.15 -19.50
N LEU A 227 6.59 15.23 -18.73
CA LEU A 227 6.81 15.25 -17.29
C LEU A 227 5.50 15.07 -16.54
N ARG A 228 5.44 14.08 -15.63
CA ARG A 228 4.35 13.90 -14.69
C ARG A 228 4.88 14.03 -13.27
N TRP A 229 4.21 14.81 -12.43
CA TRP A 229 4.59 14.97 -11.03
C TRP A 229 3.38 15.02 -10.11
N ALA A 230 3.64 14.66 -8.86
CA ALA A 230 2.72 14.79 -7.75
C ALA A 230 3.45 15.40 -6.57
N SER A 231 2.77 16.27 -5.84
CA SER A 231 3.18 16.73 -4.52
C SER A 231 2.03 16.52 -3.57
N ALA A 232 2.31 16.01 -2.38
CA ALA A 232 1.31 15.82 -1.35
C ALA A 232 1.84 16.33 -0.01
N ALA A 233 0.96 16.87 0.82
CA ALA A 233 1.24 17.31 2.17
C ALA A 233 0.22 16.71 3.13
N MET A 234 0.63 16.43 4.36
CA MET A 234 -0.20 15.90 5.41
C MET A 234 0.03 16.69 6.70
N ILE A 235 -1.04 16.93 7.45
CA ILE A 235 -1.04 17.45 8.80
C ILE A 235 -1.80 16.46 9.67
N ARG A 236 -1.20 16.06 10.79
CA ARG A 236 -1.74 15.07 11.71
C ARG A 236 -1.49 15.50 13.15
N GLU A 237 -2.42 15.15 14.04
CA GLU A 237 -2.18 15.13 15.48
C GLU A 237 -1.71 13.73 15.91
N VAL A 238 -0.66 13.70 16.72
CA VAL A 238 -0.21 12.51 17.45
C VAL A 238 -0.45 12.79 18.92
N ALA A 239 -1.34 12.03 19.55
CA ALA A 239 -1.67 12.21 20.96
C ALA A 239 -1.68 10.88 21.71
N PHE A 240 -1.40 10.97 23.02
CA PHE A 240 -1.61 9.91 23.98
C PHE A 240 -2.43 10.43 25.18
N ASP A 241 -3.21 9.54 25.80
CA ASP A 241 -4.05 9.80 26.97
C ASP A 241 -4.33 8.47 27.69
N ASP A 242 -3.68 8.22 28.83
CA ASP A 242 -3.82 6.99 29.64
C ASP A 242 -4.84 7.15 30.81
N GLY A 243 -5.53 8.30 30.84
CA GLY A 243 -6.45 8.69 31.92
C GLY A 243 -5.78 9.35 33.14
N ALA A 244 -4.45 9.29 33.27
CA ALA A 244 -3.66 9.98 34.29
C ALA A 244 -2.76 11.08 33.70
N ALA A 245 -2.12 10.80 32.57
CA ALA A 245 -1.27 11.67 31.79
C ALA A 245 -1.78 11.75 30.34
N LYS A 246 -1.57 12.92 29.73
CA LYS A 246 -1.91 13.19 28.34
C LYS A 246 -0.93 14.15 27.72
N ASP A 247 -0.59 13.93 26.45
CA ASP A 247 0.15 14.90 25.62
C ASP A 247 -0.33 14.77 24.17
N SER A 248 -0.23 15.88 23.44
CA SER A 248 -0.42 15.87 21.99
C SER A 248 0.55 16.79 21.27
N LYS A 249 0.84 16.44 20.02
CA LYS A 249 1.69 17.21 19.11
C LYS A 249 1.10 17.15 17.70
N ILE A 250 1.12 18.29 17.03
CA ILE A 250 0.78 18.38 15.61
C ILE A 250 2.07 18.28 14.80
N GLY A 251 2.09 17.35 13.86
CA GLY A 251 3.18 17.14 12.92
C GLY A 251 2.69 17.32 11.48
N GLY A 252 3.63 17.53 10.56
CA GLY A 252 3.33 17.59 9.14
C GLY A 252 4.43 16.94 8.31
N GLU A 253 4.02 16.41 7.15
CA GLU A 253 4.90 15.74 6.20
C GLU A 253 4.65 16.24 4.78
N LEU A 254 5.70 16.19 3.96
CA LEU A 254 5.65 16.56 2.54
C LEU A 254 6.22 15.40 1.70
N LEU A 255 5.47 14.99 0.69
CA LEU A 255 5.85 14.02 -0.32
C LEU A 255 5.92 14.71 -1.69
N SER A 256 6.89 14.34 -2.52
CA SER A 256 6.92 14.72 -3.93
C SER A 256 7.45 13.58 -4.79
N ARG A 257 6.79 13.33 -5.92
CA ARG A 257 7.14 12.31 -6.91
C ARG A 257 7.16 12.88 -8.33
N LEU A 258 8.05 12.37 -9.17
CA LEU A 258 8.28 12.84 -10.54
C LEU A 258 8.62 11.65 -11.44
N ILE A 259 8.08 11.63 -12.65
CA ILE A 259 8.51 10.71 -13.71
C ILE A 259 8.50 11.40 -15.08
N THR A 260 9.50 11.10 -15.90
CA THR A 260 9.57 11.55 -17.29
C THR A 260 9.28 10.37 -18.22
N LEU A 261 8.25 10.51 -19.06
CA LEU A 261 7.92 9.52 -20.08
C LEU A 261 8.86 9.69 -21.28
N LEU A 262 9.81 8.77 -21.44
CA LEU A 262 10.56 8.67 -22.69
C LEU A 262 9.59 8.20 -23.78
N ARG A 263 9.40 9.01 -24.83
CA ARG A 263 8.67 8.58 -26.04
C ARG A 263 9.38 7.35 -26.61
N GLN A 264 8.79 6.18 -26.44
CA GLN A 264 9.23 4.99 -27.14
C GLN A 264 8.89 5.19 -28.63
N ILE A 265 9.90 5.56 -29.42
CA ILE A 265 9.79 5.62 -30.88
C ILE A 265 9.53 4.19 -31.36
N ARG A 266 8.26 3.82 -31.56
CA ARG A 266 7.92 2.62 -32.33
C ARG A 266 8.26 2.92 -33.79
N ARG A 267 9.51 2.68 -34.20
CA ARG A 267 9.81 2.41 -35.61
C ARG A 267 9.30 1.00 -35.90
N CYS A 268 8.03 0.87 -36.22
CA CYS A 268 7.59 -0.26 -37.04
C CYS A 268 8.17 -0.04 -38.44
N VAL A 269 9.33 -0.63 -38.70
CA VAL A 269 9.78 -0.87 -40.08
C VAL A 269 8.98 -2.07 -40.56
N VAL A 270 7.92 -1.80 -41.33
CA VAL A 270 7.31 -2.83 -42.17
C VAL A 270 8.25 -3.02 -43.36
N LYS A 271 8.75 -4.24 -43.53
CA LYS A 271 9.28 -4.75 -44.79
C LYS A 271 8.45 -5.96 -45.18
#